data_AF-A0A9E3M4X5-F1
#
_entry.id   AF-A0A9E3M4X5-F1
#
_cell.length_a   1.000
_cell.length_b   1.000
_cell.length_c   1.000
_cell.angle_alpha   90.00
_cell.angle_beta   90.00
_cell.angle_gamma   90.00
#
_symmetry.space_group_name_H-M   'P 1'
#
loop_
_entity.id
_entity.type
_entity.pdbx_description
1 polymer ?
#
loop_
_entity_poly.entity_id
_entity_poly.type
_entity_poly.pdbx_seq_one_letter_code
_entity_poly.pdbx_strand_id
1 'polypeptide(L)'
;MSDEGQKKDVDVVIEVSADKFEAHVTLVPLTDSPEFSPDELRDALSEEGIKVGIQEEVFALLKGEPQYNKKLLIASGTKPKEGKHGKINYFFEGKEAVKVKKDEKIGELVPPEDGVDGITVFGEEVPAPEVEKAKIPSLTNVEFSPDNDDLLLARIDGYLFIDLDSIKVAPFFKLEELADEYEAYIEVKKPLHENDFNGEDLKRFLKDCEIVFGILEEEVKNIFQQEKYEQRLLIARGRKVVHGKDGKIKYFFSTEVKHKIDEEGKADYKEIDLIKNVKK
;
A
#
# COMPACT_ATOMS: atom_id res chain seq x y z
N MET A 1 -21.22 -69.68 -26.23
CA MET A 1 -21.51 -70.27 -24.90
C MET A 1 -20.89 -69.31 -23.91
N SER A 2 -21.59 -68.54 -23.09
CA SER A 2 -23.02 -68.36 -22.85
C SER A 2 -23.11 -66.97 -22.23
N ASP A 3 -23.80 -66.04 -22.89
CA ASP A 3 -24.18 -64.76 -22.28
C ASP A 3 -25.39 -65.06 -21.38
N GLU A 4 -25.13 -65.38 -20.12
CA GLU A 4 -26.16 -65.32 -19.08
C GLU A 4 -26.45 -63.85 -18.81
N GLY A 5 -27.38 -63.29 -19.58
CA GLY A 5 -27.97 -62.00 -19.26
C GLY A 5 -28.63 -62.10 -17.89
N GLN A 6 -28.07 -61.39 -16.91
CA GLN A 6 -28.74 -61.16 -15.64
C GLN A 6 -30.15 -60.63 -15.94
N LYS A 7 -31.16 -61.38 -15.50
CA LYS A 7 -32.54 -60.89 -15.46
C LYS A 7 -32.54 -59.68 -14.53
N LYS A 8 -32.61 -58.48 -15.10
CA LYS A 8 -32.82 -57.26 -14.33
C LYS A 8 -34.33 -57.09 -14.13
N ASP A 9 -34.78 -57.22 -12.89
CA ASP A 9 -36.17 -56.93 -12.50
C ASP A 9 -36.43 -55.43 -12.28
N VAL A 10 -35.36 -54.67 -12.06
CA VAL A 10 -35.36 -53.22 -11.88
C VAL A 10 -34.30 -52.60 -12.77
N ASP A 11 -34.68 -51.55 -13.49
CA ASP A 11 -33.74 -50.69 -14.20
C ASP A 11 -33.31 -49.54 -13.30
N VAL A 12 -32.00 -49.37 -13.12
CA VAL A 12 -31.41 -48.33 -12.26
C VAL A 12 -30.94 -47.20 -13.16
N VAL A 13 -31.72 -46.13 -13.22
CA VAL A 13 -31.38 -44.95 -14.01
C VAL A 13 -30.71 -43.93 -13.10
N ILE A 14 -29.44 -43.64 -13.36
CA ILE A 14 -28.70 -42.58 -12.68
C ILE A 14 -28.68 -41.36 -13.58
N GLU A 15 -29.16 -40.23 -13.06
CA GLU A 15 -29.10 -38.94 -13.72
C GLU A 15 -28.21 -38.00 -12.92
N VAL A 16 -27.09 -37.61 -13.51
CA VAL A 16 -26.22 -36.58 -12.93
C VAL A 16 -26.66 -35.21 -13.41
N SER A 17 -26.71 -34.26 -12.49
CA SER A 17 -27.00 -32.85 -12.78
C SER A 17 -25.95 -32.27 -13.74
N ALA A 18 -26.36 -31.30 -14.56
CA ALA A 18 -25.48 -30.65 -15.53
C ALA A 18 -24.25 -29.99 -14.88
N ASP A 19 -24.38 -29.56 -13.62
CA ASP A 19 -23.29 -28.99 -12.82
C ASP A 19 -22.37 -30.05 -12.19
N LYS A 20 -22.66 -31.35 -12.37
CA LYS A 20 -21.92 -32.50 -11.82
C LYS A 20 -21.84 -32.55 -10.28
N PHE A 21 -22.62 -31.73 -9.56
CA PHE A 21 -22.62 -31.71 -8.09
C PHE A 21 -23.69 -32.59 -7.47
N GLU A 22 -24.65 -33.08 -8.25
CA GLU A 22 -25.76 -33.88 -7.74
C GLU A 22 -25.97 -35.09 -8.64
N ALA A 23 -26.06 -36.27 -8.06
CA ALA A 23 -26.48 -37.47 -8.76
C ALA A 23 -27.80 -37.93 -8.17
N HIS A 24 -28.76 -38.22 -9.05
CA HIS A 24 -30.04 -38.75 -8.68
C HIS A 24 -30.22 -40.16 -9.23
N VAL A 25 -30.79 -41.04 -8.42
CA VAL A 25 -31.18 -42.39 -8.85
C VAL A 25 -32.70 -42.46 -9.01
N THR A 26 -33.14 -43.14 -10.05
CA THR A 26 -34.53 -43.52 -10.26
C THR A 26 -34.59 -45.02 -10.53
N LEU A 27 -35.36 -45.75 -9.71
CA LEU A 27 -35.58 -47.18 -9.89
C LEU A 27 -36.85 -47.39 -10.72
N VAL A 28 -36.73 -47.97 -11.90
CA VAL A 28 -37.86 -48.27 -12.78
C VAL A 28 -38.16 -49.78 -12.74
N PRO A 29 -39.32 -50.21 -12.22
CA PRO A 29 -39.65 -51.63 -12.14
C PRO A 29 -39.97 -52.17 -13.53
N LEU A 30 -39.32 -53.27 -13.93
CA LEU A 30 -39.54 -53.93 -15.22
C LEU A 30 -40.51 -55.11 -15.12
N THR A 31 -40.80 -55.56 -13.89
CA THR A 31 -41.74 -56.65 -13.58
C THR A 31 -42.74 -56.23 -12.49
N ASP A 32 -43.87 -56.94 -12.39
CA ASP A 32 -44.91 -56.73 -11.36
C ASP A 32 -44.45 -57.10 -9.93
N SER A 33 -43.30 -57.77 -9.80
CA SER A 33 -42.69 -58.14 -8.51
C SER A 33 -41.18 -57.89 -8.57
N PRO A 34 -40.77 -56.63 -8.58
CA PRO A 34 -39.37 -56.26 -8.72
C PRO A 34 -38.57 -56.63 -7.47
N GLU A 35 -37.50 -57.40 -7.63
CA GLU A 35 -36.47 -57.60 -6.60
C GLU A 35 -35.31 -56.64 -6.88
N PHE A 36 -34.92 -55.84 -5.88
CA PHE A 36 -33.84 -54.88 -5.98
C PHE A 36 -32.70 -55.26 -5.04
N SER A 37 -31.49 -55.40 -5.58
CA SER A 37 -30.29 -55.60 -4.78
C SER A 37 -29.50 -54.28 -4.66
N PRO A 38 -29.09 -53.86 -3.44
CA PRO A 38 -28.26 -52.67 -3.27
C PRO A 38 -26.87 -52.81 -3.93
N ASP A 39 -26.44 -54.02 -4.28
CA ASP A 39 -25.20 -54.25 -5.03
C ASP A 39 -25.32 -53.76 -6.47
N GLU A 40 -26.48 -53.93 -7.12
CA GLU A 40 -26.73 -53.42 -8.48
C GLU A 40 -26.65 -51.89 -8.54
N LEU A 41 -27.09 -51.22 -7.47
CA LEU A 41 -26.97 -49.77 -7.34
C LEU A 41 -25.52 -49.32 -7.12
N ARG A 42 -24.72 -50.09 -6.36
CA ARG A 42 -23.29 -49.79 -6.18
C ARG A 42 -22.53 -49.95 -7.48
N ASP A 43 -22.81 -51.02 -8.22
CA ASP A 43 -22.20 -51.28 -9.52
C ASP A 43 -22.57 -50.15 -10.50
N ALA A 44 -23.86 -49.76 -10.57
CA ALA A 44 -24.32 -48.66 -11.42
C ALA A 44 -23.67 -47.30 -11.06
N LEU A 45 -23.55 -46.96 -9.76
CA LEU A 45 -22.86 -45.75 -9.32
C LEU A 45 -21.37 -45.77 -9.67
N SER A 46 -20.73 -46.94 -9.55
CA SER A 46 -19.32 -47.12 -9.90
C SER A 46 -19.09 -47.08 -11.42
N GLU A 47 -20.02 -47.61 -12.22
CA GLU A 47 -20.00 -47.53 -13.69
C GLU A 47 -20.14 -46.08 -14.16
N GLU A 48 -21.04 -45.31 -13.53
CA GLU A 48 -21.18 -43.87 -13.77
C GLU A 48 -20.00 -43.05 -13.21
N GLY A 49 -19.16 -43.65 -12.35
CA GLY A 49 -17.96 -43.02 -11.81
C GLY A 49 -18.19 -42.13 -10.58
N ILE A 50 -19.35 -42.23 -9.94
CA ILE A 50 -19.69 -41.50 -8.72
C ILE A 50 -18.93 -42.10 -7.53
N LYS A 51 -18.10 -41.29 -6.88
CA LYS A 51 -17.17 -41.74 -5.81
C LYS A 51 -17.31 -40.94 -4.52
N VAL A 52 -17.79 -39.72 -4.62
CA VAL A 52 -17.78 -38.75 -3.52
C VAL A 52 -19.20 -38.33 -3.20
N GLY A 53 -19.50 -38.19 -1.90
CA GLY A 53 -20.76 -37.62 -1.45
C GLY A 53 -21.97 -38.56 -1.51
N ILE A 54 -21.74 -39.87 -1.57
CA ILE A 54 -22.79 -40.88 -1.59
C ILE A 54 -23.59 -40.84 -0.28
N GLN A 55 -24.91 -40.72 -0.38
CA GLN A 55 -25.83 -40.66 0.75
C GLN A 55 -26.25 -42.07 1.16
N GLU A 56 -25.59 -42.63 2.18
CA GLU A 56 -25.91 -43.95 2.75
C GLU A 56 -27.36 -44.05 3.27
N GLU A 57 -27.97 -42.92 3.64
CA GLU A 57 -29.37 -42.86 4.05
C GLU A 57 -30.30 -43.31 2.92
N VAL A 58 -30.00 -42.92 1.68
CA VAL A 58 -30.79 -43.32 0.50
C VAL A 58 -30.62 -44.82 0.21
N PHE A 59 -29.43 -45.38 0.44
CA PHE A 59 -29.23 -46.83 0.39
C PHE A 59 -30.07 -47.58 1.42
N ALA A 60 -30.14 -47.08 2.65
CA ALA A 60 -30.96 -47.69 3.70
C ALA A 60 -32.45 -47.62 3.37
N LEU A 61 -32.91 -46.49 2.82
CA LEU A 61 -34.30 -46.31 2.38
C LEU A 61 -34.66 -47.28 1.26
N LEU A 62 -33.81 -47.39 0.23
CA LEU A 62 -34.04 -48.28 -0.89
C LEU A 62 -34.01 -49.77 -0.51
N LYS A 63 -33.26 -50.12 0.54
CA LYS A 63 -33.20 -51.49 1.09
C LYS A 63 -34.43 -51.86 1.94
N GLY A 64 -34.99 -50.89 2.67
CA GLY A 64 -36.16 -51.09 3.52
C GLY A 64 -37.48 -50.98 2.77
N GLU A 65 -37.67 -49.87 2.04
CA GLU A 65 -38.87 -49.58 1.26
C GLU A 65 -38.46 -48.94 -0.09
N PRO A 66 -38.26 -49.75 -1.14
CA PRO A 66 -37.82 -49.26 -2.44
C PRO A 66 -38.85 -48.29 -3.04
N GLN A 67 -38.40 -47.08 -3.33
CA GLN A 67 -39.22 -46.01 -3.89
C GLN A 67 -39.10 -46.02 -5.41
N TYR A 68 -39.95 -46.79 -6.08
CA TYR A 68 -39.98 -46.91 -7.53
C TYR A 68 -40.51 -45.64 -8.21
N ASN A 69 -40.01 -45.34 -9.41
CA ASN A 69 -40.34 -44.17 -10.24
C ASN A 69 -40.16 -42.82 -9.53
N LYS A 70 -39.35 -42.78 -8.47
CA LYS A 70 -39.05 -41.58 -7.70
C LYS A 70 -37.58 -41.24 -7.87
N LYS A 71 -37.34 -39.97 -8.19
CA LYS A 71 -36.00 -39.40 -8.26
C LYS A 71 -35.49 -39.13 -6.85
N LEU A 72 -34.42 -39.83 -6.45
CA LEU A 72 -33.79 -39.67 -5.14
C LEU A 72 -32.36 -39.19 -5.31
N LEU A 73 -31.93 -38.20 -4.52
CA LEU A 73 -30.55 -37.70 -4.53
C LEU A 73 -29.62 -38.73 -3.88
N ILE A 74 -28.84 -39.46 -4.67
CA ILE A 74 -27.99 -40.55 -4.18
C ILE A 74 -26.56 -40.10 -3.87
N ALA A 75 -26.08 -39.04 -4.51
CA ALA A 75 -24.79 -38.44 -4.18
C ALA A 75 -24.81 -36.91 -4.34
N SER A 76 -24.06 -36.22 -3.49
CA SER A 76 -23.96 -34.76 -3.47
C SER A 76 -22.52 -34.30 -3.25
N GLY A 77 -21.99 -33.54 -4.20
CA GLY A 77 -20.69 -32.88 -4.13
C GLY A 77 -20.75 -31.54 -3.40
N THR A 78 -19.59 -31.04 -2.98
CA THR A 78 -19.47 -29.73 -2.33
C THR A 78 -19.28 -28.64 -3.38
N LYS A 79 -20.23 -27.71 -3.52
CA LYS A 79 -20.08 -26.59 -4.47
C LYS A 79 -18.97 -25.63 -4.03
N PRO A 80 -18.22 -25.03 -4.98
CA PRO A 80 -17.22 -24.03 -4.65
C PRO A 80 -17.88 -22.82 -4.00
N LYS A 81 -17.21 -22.24 -3.01
CA LYS A 81 -17.63 -20.99 -2.36
C LYS A 81 -16.79 -19.85 -2.87
N GLU A 82 -17.44 -18.76 -3.25
CA GLU A 82 -16.76 -17.54 -3.65
C GLU A 82 -15.99 -16.93 -2.47
N GLY A 83 -14.81 -16.39 -2.79
CA GLY A 83 -14.02 -15.59 -1.86
C GLY A 83 -14.64 -14.22 -1.60
N LYS A 84 -14.11 -13.48 -0.62
CA LYS A 84 -14.51 -12.09 -0.37
C LYS A 84 -13.53 -11.11 -1.01
N HIS A 85 -14.05 -10.08 -1.69
CA HIS A 85 -13.21 -9.03 -2.26
C HIS A 85 -12.49 -8.23 -1.18
N GLY A 86 -11.20 -7.97 -1.41
CA GLY A 86 -10.45 -7.05 -0.57
C GLY A 86 -10.91 -5.61 -0.81
N LYS A 87 -10.96 -4.82 0.25
CA LYS A 87 -11.42 -3.42 0.22
C LYS A 87 -10.62 -2.58 1.21
N ILE A 88 -10.48 -1.29 0.94
CA ILE A 88 -9.92 -0.36 1.93
C ILE A 88 -11.08 0.24 2.72
N ASN A 89 -11.04 0.09 4.04
CA ASN A 89 -11.90 0.80 4.97
C ASN A 89 -11.19 2.09 5.39
N TYR A 90 -11.79 3.24 5.09
CA TYR A 90 -11.24 4.54 5.50
C TYR A 90 -11.71 4.90 6.91
N PHE A 91 -10.83 5.49 7.72
CA PHE A 91 -11.20 6.04 9.04
C PHE A 91 -11.84 7.42 8.95
N PHE A 92 -11.75 8.04 7.78
CA PHE A 92 -12.32 9.36 7.48
C PHE A 92 -13.50 9.20 6.53
N GLU A 93 -14.64 9.79 6.89
CA GLU A 93 -15.85 9.79 6.07
C GLU A 93 -16.17 11.21 5.60
N GLY A 94 -16.41 11.38 4.29
CA GLY A 94 -16.84 12.65 3.72
C GLY A 94 -16.13 13.01 2.42
N LYS A 95 -16.69 13.99 1.70
CA LYS A 95 -16.06 14.62 0.53
C LYS A 95 -15.23 15.85 0.89
N GLU A 96 -15.23 16.22 2.17
CA GLU A 96 -14.49 17.38 2.65
C GLU A 96 -13.05 16.99 2.94
N ALA A 97 -12.14 17.92 2.67
CA ALA A 97 -10.73 17.73 2.98
C ALA A 97 -10.55 17.67 4.51
N VAL A 98 -9.87 16.62 4.97
CA VAL A 98 -9.59 16.41 6.40
C VAL A 98 -8.12 16.70 6.67
N LYS A 99 -7.83 17.46 7.73
CA LYS A 99 -6.46 17.65 8.20
C LYS A 99 -5.93 16.35 8.80
N VAL A 100 -4.77 15.91 8.32
CA VAL A 100 -4.01 14.77 8.85
C VAL A 100 -2.57 15.17 9.17
N LYS A 101 -1.96 14.48 10.13
CA LYS A 101 -0.55 14.58 10.48
C LYS A 101 0.23 13.41 9.90
N LYS A 102 1.54 13.57 9.76
CA LYS A 102 2.47 12.50 9.49
C LYS A 102 2.26 11.35 10.50
N ASP A 103 2.30 10.14 9.97
CA ASP A 103 2.08 8.87 10.64
C ASP A 103 0.64 8.68 11.16
N GLU A 104 -0.30 9.56 10.77
CA GLU A 104 -1.71 9.42 11.12
C GLU A 104 -2.38 8.33 10.27
N LYS A 105 -3.27 7.55 10.91
CA LYS A 105 -3.95 6.42 10.30
C LYS A 105 -5.06 6.91 9.36
N ILE A 106 -4.96 6.54 8.09
CA ILE A 106 -5.93 6.91 7.04
C ILE A 106 -7.00 5.84 6.85
N GLY A 107 -6.59 4.58 6.83
CA GLY A 107 -7.48 3.46 6.60
C GLY A 107 -6.78 2.12 6.76
N GLU A 108 -7.54 1.06 6.57
CA GLU A 108 -7.10 -0.32 6.69
C GLU A 108 -7.52 -1.10 5.44
N LEU A 109 -6.58 -1.78 4.80
CA LEU A 109 -6.82 -2.74 3.76
C LEU A 109 -7.35 -4.02 4.39
N VAL A 110 -8.56 -4.40 4.01
CA VAL A 110 -9.09 -5.73 4.24
C VAL A 110 -8.61 -6.61 3.08
N PRO A 111 -7.72 -7.58 3.32
CA PRO A 111 -7.25 -8.47 2.25
C PRO A 111 -8.41 -9.31 1.69
N PRO A 112 -8.32 -9.75 0.42
CA PRO A 112 -9.29 -10.69 -0.11
C PRO A 112 -9.19 -12.02 0.64
N GLU A 113 -10.34 -12.65 0.90
CA GLU A 113 -10.40 -14.02 1.41
C GLU A 113 -10.58 -14.96 0.23
N ASP A 114 -9.72 -15.96 0.09
CA ASP A 114 -9.82 -16.96 -0.97
C ASP A 114 -11.14 -17.73 -0.87
N GLY A 115 -11.66 -18.11 -2.03
CA GLY A 115 -12.78 -19.03 -2.11
C GLY A 115 -12.39 -20.44 -1.65
N VAL A 116 -13.39 -21.27 -1.39
CA VAL A 116 -13.17 -22.69 -1.07
C VAL A 116 -13.52 -23.51 -2.30
N ASP A 117 -12.58 -24.33 -2.76
CA ASP A 117 -12.80 -25.20 -3.89
C ASP A 117 -13.94 -26.18 -3.65
N GLY A 118 -14.68 -26.45 -4.72
CA GLY A 118 -15.71 -27.47 -4.74
C GLY A 118 -15.17 -28.83 -5.12
N ILE A 119 -15.94 -29.88 -4.86
CA ILE A 119 -15.66 -31.25 -5.29
C ILE A 119 -16.95 -31.82 -5.88
N THR A 120 -16.89 -32.32 -7.11
CA THR A 120 -18.05 -32.95 -7.77
C THR A 120 -18.32 -34.35 -7.21
N VAL A 121 -19.46 -34.95 -7.56
CA VAL A 121 -19.78 -36.35 -7.16
C VAL A 121 -18.78 -37.37 -7.73
N PHE A 122 -18.04 -37.00 -8.78
CA PHE A 122 -17.00 -37.81 -9.40
C PHE A 122 -15.63 -37.69 -8.70
N GLY A 123 -15.50 -36.77 -7.75
CA GLY A 123 -14.22 -36.45 -7.09
C GLY A 123 -13.33 -35.50 -7.90
N GLU A 124 -13.88 -34.79 -8.90
CA GLU A 124 -13.17 -33.71 -9.59
C GLU A 124 -13.21 -32.44 -8.74
N GLU A 125 -12.06 -31.84 -8.46
CA GLU A 125 -11.96 -30.54 -7.81
C GLU A 125 -12.40 -29.44 -8.79
N VAL A 126 -13.28 -28.55 -8.33
CA VAL A 126 -13.76 -27.39 -9.08
C VAL A 126 -13.23 -26.15 -8.37
N PRO A 127 -12.25 -25.45 -8.94
CA PRO A 127 -11.64 -24.30 -8.27
C PRO A 127 -12.69 -23.22 -8.02
N ALA A 128 -12.58 -22.57 -6.86
CA ALA A 128 -13.39 -21.40 -6.59
C ALA A 128 -13.09 -20.27 -7.58
N PRO A 129 -14.07 -19.41 -7.91
CA PRO A 129 -13.82 -18.22 -8.70
C PRO A 129 -12.71 -17.38 -8.06
N GLU A 130 -11.70 -16.98 -8.85
CA GLU A 130 -10.65 -16.10 -8.37
C GLU A 130 -11.27 -14.79 -7.89
N VAL A 131 -11.00 -14.42 -6.64
CA VAL A 131 -11.40 -13.12 -6.11
C VAL A 131 -10.52 -12.05 -6.73
N GLU A 132 -11.14 -11.07 -7.39
CA GLU A 132 -10.40 -9.89 -7.86
C GLU A 132 -9.66 -9.26 -6.67
N LYS A 133 -8.34 -9.12 -6.82
CA LYS A 133 -7.51 -8.41 -5.84
C LYS A 133 -8.05 -7.01 -5.63
N ALA A 134 -7.97 -6.52 -4.39
CA ALA A 134 -8.32 -5.15 -4.07
C ALA A 134 -7.62 -4.20 -5.05
N LYS A 135 -8.40 -3.39 -5.78
CA LYS A 135 -7.81 -2.30 -6.57
C LYS A 135 -7.25 -1.29 -5.60
N ILE A 136 -5.93 -1.28 -5.45
CA ILE A 136 -5.25 -0.29 -4.63
C ILE A 136 -5.31 1.04 -5.39
N PRO A 137 -5.93 2.08 -4.80
CA PRO A 137 -5.99 3.40 -5.42
C PRO A 137 -4.59 4.01 -5.51
N SER A 138 -4.42 4.99 -6.38
CA SER A 138 -3.15 5.72 -6.47
C SER A 138 -2.88 6.47 -5.15
N LEU A 139 -1.78 6.16 -4.48
CA LEU A 139 -1.37 6.80 -3.24
C LEU A 139 -0.43 7.97 -3.52
N THR A 140 -0.64 9.12 -2.88
CA THR A 140 0.26 10.28 -2.95
C THR A 140 0.47 10.82 -1.54
N ASN A 141 1.72 10.79 -1.06
CA ASN A 141 2.08 11.10 0.33
C ASN A 141 1.30 10.27 1.35
N VAL A 142 0.97 9.04 0.97
CA VAL A 142 0.35 7.99 1.79
C VAL A 142 1.15 6.71 1.56
N GLU A 143 1.40 5.96 2.61
CA GLU A 143 2.15 4.72 2.57
C GLU A 143 1.52 3.65 3.48
N PHE A 144 1.86 2.39 3.23
CA PHE A 144 1.51 1.32 4.16
C PHE A 144 2.47 1.34 5.35
N SER A 145 1.96 1.00 6.52
CA SER A 145 2.74 0.96 7.75
C SER A 145 3.81 -0.14 7.66
N PRO A 146 5.07 0.13 8.05
CA PRO A 146 6.11 -0.89 8.07
C PRO A 146 5.85 -2.01 9.09
N ASP A 147 5.03 -1.72 10.11
CA ASP A 147 4.66 -2.69 11.16
C ASP A 147 3.40 -3.50 10.82
N ASN A 148 2.60 -3.02 9.87
CA ASN A 148 1.33 -3.65 9.49
C ASN A 148 1.00 -3.31 8.03
N ASP A 149 1.20 -4.28 7.13
CA ASP A 149 0.95 -4.13 5.68
C ASP A 149 -0.50 -3.78 5.33
N ASP A 150 -1.44 -3.95 6.26
CA ASP A 150 -2.85 -3.59 6.06
C ASP A 150 -3.14 -2.13 6.44
N LEU A 151 -2.26 -1.45 7.18
CA LEU A 151 -2.55 -0.11 7.70
C LEU A 151 -2.00 0.98 6.78
N LEU A 152 -2.85 1.91 6.34
CA LEU A 152 -2.45 3.10 5.59
C LEU A 152 -2.17 4.27 6.52
N LEU A 153 -1.00 4.89 6.34
CA LEU A 153 -0.51 6.04 7.11
C LEU A 153 -0.24 7.24 6.20
N ALA A 154 -0.44 8.45 6.73
CA ALA A 154 -0.03 9.68 6.07
C ALA A 154 1.49 9.85 6.16
N ARG A 155 2.15 10.14 5.03
CA ARG A 155 3.61 10.36 5.00
C ARG A 155 4.02 11.77 5.45
N ILE A 156 3.10 12.73 5.35
CA ILE A 156 3.32 14.15 5.67
C ILE A 156 2.08 14.75 6.35
N ASP A 157 2.28 15.89 7.00
CA ASP A 157 1.18 16.74 7.47
C ASP A 157 0.49 17.43 6.27
N GLY A 158 -0.84 17.38 6.20
CA GLY A 158 -1.56 17.95 5.08
C GLY A 158 -3.08 17.72 5.08
N TYR A 159 -3.72 18.11 3.98
CA TYR A 159 -5.11 17.82 3.69
C TYR A 159 -5.24 16.49 2.96
N LEU A 160 -5.98 15.57 3.57
CA LEU A 160 -6.36 14.30 2.98
C LEU A 160 -7.54 14.48 2.02
N PHE A 161 -7.35 14.00 0.81
CA PHE A 161 -8.35 13.86 -0.24
C PHE A 161 -8.49 12.38 -0.56
N ILE A 162 -9.70 11.84 -0.38
CA ILE A 162 -10.05 10.47 -0.74
C ILE A 162 -11.04 10.53 -1.89
N ASP A 163 -10.60 10.07 -3.06
CA ASP A 163 -11.43 9.82 -4.24
C ASP A 163 -11.60 8.30 -4.43
N LEU A 164 -12.46 7.90 -5.38
CA LEU A 164 -12.67 6.49 -5.72
C LEU A 164 -11.38 5.78 -6.17
N ASP A 165 -10.53 6.49 -6.92
CA ASP A 165 -9.32 5.93 -7.55
C ASP A 165 -8.01 6.47 -6.97
N SER A 166 -8.05 7.45 -6.07
CA SER A 166 -6.83 8.05 -5.52
C SER A 166 -6.96 8.55 -4.10
N ILE A 167 -5.92 8.36 -3.31
CA ILE A 167 -5.78 8.90 -1.95
C ILE A 167 -4.58 9.83 -1.97
N LYS A 168 -4.79 11.09 -1.60
CA LYS A 168 -3.77 12.12 -1.69
C LYS A 168 -3.72 12.94 -0.41
N VAL A 169 -2.53 13.11 0.14
CA VAL A 169 -2.28 14.10 1.19
C VAL A 169 -1.55 15.29 0.58
N ALA A 170 -2.23 16.43 0.50
CA ALA A 170 -1.66 17.67 0.00
C ALA A 170 -1.04 18.48 1.16
N PRO A 171 0.24 18.88 1.08
CA PRO A 171 0.89 19.61 2.16
C PRO A 171 0.27 21.00 2.38
N PHE A 172 0.29 21.47 3.63
CA PHE A 172 -0.10 22.86 3.97
C PHE A 172 0.92 23.88 3.49
N PHE A 173 2.20 23.48 3.49
CA PHE A 173 3.34 24.33 3.19
C PHE A 173 4.19 23.65 2.14
N LYS A 174 4.54 24.39 1.10
CA LYS A 174 5.42 23.92 0.03
C LYS A 174 6.66 24.79 0.01
N LEU A 175 7.81 24.19 0.34
CA LEU A 175 9.09 24.84 0.22
C LEU A 175 9.51 24.88 -1.25
N GLU A 176 9.94 26.05 -1.71
CA GLU A 176 10.56 26.24 -3.02
C GLU A 176 11.97 26.79 -2.83
N GLU A 177 12.97 25.99 -3.19
CA GLU A 177 14.35 26.43 -3.28
C GLU A 177 14.55 27.13 -4.64
N LEU A 178 15.08 28.36 -4.62
CA LEU A 178 15.37 29.14 -5.82
C LEU A 178 16.85 29.48 -5.87
N ALA A 179 17.51 29.02 -6.95
CA ALA A 179 18.73 29.48 -7.63
C ALA A 179 20.01 29.85 -6.83
N ASP A 180 19.91 30.42 -5.64
CA ASP A 180 21.01 30.81 -4.77
C ASP A 180 20.85 30.09 -3.43
N GLU A 181 21.90 29.42 -2.94
CA GLU A 181 21.95 28.62 -1.68
C GLU A 181 21.63 29.40 -0.39
N TYR A 182 21.06 30.61 -0.50
CA TYR A 182 20.90 31.58 0.55
C TYR A 182 19.47 32.12 0.68
N GLU A 183 18.52 31.79 -0.20
CA GLU A 183 17.14 32.30 -0.10
C GLU A 183 16.13 31.15 -0.19
N ALA A 184 15.26 31.05 0.81
CA ALA A 184 14.22 30.04 0.87
C ALA A 184 12.85 30.69 0.69
N TYR A 185 12.09 30.18 -0.28
CA TYR A 185 10.73 30.62 -0.54
C TYR A 185 9.75 29.56 -0.09
N ILE A 186 8.57 30.00 0.36
CA ILE A 186 7.49 29.11 0.78
C ILE A 186 6.19 29.56 0.17
N GLU A 187 5.38 28.57 -0.22
CA GLU A 187 3.99 28.75 -0.59
C GLU A 187 3.14 28.13 0.51
N VAL A 188 2.27 28.94 1.12
CA VAL A 188 1.34 28.50 2.18
C VAL A 188 -0.05 28.36 1.57
N LYS A 189 -0.67 27.19 1.70
CA LYS A 189 -2.05 26.98 1.25
C LYS A 189 -3.04 27.76 2.11
N LYS A 190 -4.24 27.99 1.59
CA LYS A 190 -5.32 28.61 2.36
C LYS A 190 -5.87 27.59 3.38
N PRO A 191 -6.11 27.98 4.65
CA PRO A 191 -6.81 27.12 5.60
C PRO A 191 -8.25 26.85 5.12
N LEU A 192 -8.71 25.61 5.21
CA LEU A 192 -10.07 25.22 4.81
C LEU A 192 -11.05 25.37 5.99
N HIS A 193 -10.56 25.12 7.20
CA HIS A 193 -11.25 25.22 8.47
C HIS A 193 -10.51 26.18 9.42
N GLU A 194 -11.22 26.69 10.42
CA GLU A 194 -10.64 27.55 11.46
C GLU A 194 -9.61 26.76 12.29
N ASN A 195 -8.38 27.26 12.38
CA ASN A 195 -7.24 26.63 13.07
C ASN A 195 -6.63 25.38 12.40
N ASP A 196 -6.74 25.24 11.08
CA ASP A 196 -6.06 24.14 10.36
C ASP A 196 -4.54 24.17 10.50
N PHE A 197 -3.90 25.33 10.42
CA PHE A 197 -2.48 25.47 10.71
C PHE A 197 -2.15 26.92 11.06
N ASN A 198 -1.08 27.11 11.81
CA ASN A 198 -0.65 28.42 12.30
C ASN A 198 0.83 28.68 12.05
N GLY A 199 1.31 29.85 12.50
CA GLY A 199 2.71 30.23 12.37
C GLY A 199 3.69 29.34 13.14
N GLU A 200 3.26 28.67 14.22
CA GLU A 200 4.08 27.70 14.93
C GLU A 200 4.23 26.41 14.13
N ASP A 201 3.15 25.94 13.48
CA ASP A 201 3.21 24.80 12.57
C ASP A 201 4.14 25.09 11.38
N LEU A 202 4.09 26.30 10.82
CA LEU A 202 5.01 26.73 9.77
C LEU A 202 6.47 26.72 10.25
N LYS A 203 6.75 27.22 11.47
CA LYS A 203 8.09 27.17 12.06
C LYS A 203 8.58 25.75 12.26
N ARG A 204 7.69 24.84 12.70
CA ARG A 204 8.01 23.42 12.86
C ARG A 204 8.34 22.79 11.50
N PHE A 205 7.54 23.06 10.48
CA PHE A 205 7.79 22.61 9.11
C PHE A 205 9.14 23.09 8.56
N LEU A 206 9.49 24.36 8.78
CA LEU A 206 10.80 24.90 8.38
C LEU A 206 11.96 24.18 9.09
N LYS A 207 11.79 23.89 10.38
CA LYS A 207 12.79 23.15 11.16
C LYS A 207 12.96 21.72 10.67
N ASP A 208 11.86 21.05 10.32
CA ASP A 208 11.87 19.69 9.74
C ASP A 208 12.49 19.68 8.34
N CYS A 209 12.43 20.80 7.61
CA CYS A 209 13.16 21.04 6.36
C CYS A 209 14.61 21.53 6.57
N GLU A 210 15.16 21.44 7.79
CA GLU A 210 16.53 21.87 8.14
C GLU A 210 16.82 23.38 7.99
N ILE A 211 15.80 24.21 7.78
CA ILE A 211 15.92 25.67 7.74
C ILE A 211 15.86 26.20 9.17
N VAL A 212 17.03 26.28 9.82
CA VAL A 212 17.17 26.78 11.20
C VAL A 212 17.70 28.21 11.30
N PHE A 213 18.33 28.72 10.25
CA PHE A 213 19.02 30.01 10.27
C PHE A 213 18.40 30.98 9.27
N GLY A 214 18.26 32.25 9.69
CA GLY A 214 17.80 33.32 8.81
C GLY A 214 16.29 33.37 8.59
N ILE A 215 15.49 32.67 9.39
CA ILE A 215 14.02 32.70 9.32
C ILE A 215 13.51 34.10 9.64
N LEU A 216 12.72 34.67 8.73
CA LEU A 216 12.09 35.97 8.87
C LEU A 216 10.80 35.83 9.69
N GLU A 217 10.91 35.92 11.01
CA GLU A 217 9.75 35.74 11.90
C GLU A 217 8.62 36.75 11.66
N GLU A 218 8.94 37.96 11.21
CA GLU A 218 7.94 38.97 10.86
C GLU A 218 7.12 38.53 9.65
N GLU A 219 7.76 37.94 8.64
CA GLU A 219 7.06 37.41 7.46
C GLU A 219 6.17 36.22 7.83
N VAL A 220 6.64 35.32 8.71
CA VAL A 220 5.79 34.25 9.26
C VAL A 220 4.51 34.82 9.86
N LYS A 221 4.59 35.87 10.69
CA LYS A 221 3.39 36.50 11.29
C LYS A 221 2.54 37.20 10.25
N ASN A 222 3.17 37.92 9.31
CA ASN A 222 2.48 38.66 8.26
C ASN A 222 1.67 37.73 7.34
N ILE A 223 2.12 36.50 7.10
CA ILE A 223 1.39 35.51 6.30
C ILE A 223 -0.01 35.26 6.84
N PHE A 224 -0.10 34.98 8.14
CA PHE A 224 -1.38 34.66 8.79
C PHE A 224 -2.21 35.90 9.12
N GLN A 225 -1.56 37.05 9.40
CA GLN A 225 -2.27 38.31 9.69
C GLN A 225 -2.81 39.01 8.45
N GLN A 226 -2.08 38.94 7.33
CA GLN A 226 -2.46 39.57 6.07
C GLN A 226 -3.06 38.57 5.07
N GLU A 227 -3.29 37.32 5.50
CA GLU A 227 -3.85 36.23 4.68
C GLU A 227 -3.11 36.04 3.34
N LYS A 228 -1.79 36.14 3.37
CA LYS A 228 -0.93 35.97 2.19
C LYS A 228 -0.74 34.49 1.85
N TYR A 229 -1.81 33.87 1.35
CA TYR A 229 -1.80 32.48 0.91
C TYR A 229 -1.54 32.36 -0.60
N GLU A 230 -1.15 31.16 -1.05
CA GLU A 230 -1.00 30.75 -2.45
C GLU A 230 -0.06 31.63 -3.29
N GLN A 231 0.90 32.27 -2.63
CA GLN A 231 1.91 33.09 -3.25
C GLN A 231 3.29 32.73 -2.73
N ARG A 232 4.33 33.00 -3.55
CA ARG A 232 5.72 32.73 -3.21
C ARG A 232 6.22 33.80 -2.25
N LEU A 233 6.59 33.41 -1.04
CA LEU A 233 7.05 34.33 0.00
C LEU A 233 8.43 33.97 0.48
N LEU A 234 9.30 34.97 0.59
CA LEU A 234 10.64 34.80 1.14
C LEU A 234 10.52 34.58 2.65
N ILE A 235 10.89 33.39 3.12
CA ILE A 235 10.71 33.01 4.53
C ILE A 235 12.02 32.88 5.28
N ALA A 236 13.13 32.63 4.59
CA ALA A 236 14.45 32.60 5.21
C ALA A 236 15.55 33.12 4.29
N ARG A 237 16.56 33.74 4.91
CA ARG A 237 17.75 34.25 4.22
C ARG A 237 19.04 33.81 4.91
N GLY A 238 19.83 33.01 4.22
CA GLY A 238 21.18 32.61 4.59
C GLY A 238 22.16 33.80 4.57
N ARG A 239 23.25 33.67 5.32
CA ARG A 239 24.36 34.63 5.30
C ARG A 239 25.44 34.13 4.33
N LYS A 240 25.88 35.01 3.42
CA LYS A 240 27.07 34.70 2.60
C LYS A 240 28.30 34.56 3.48
N VAL A 241 29.16 33.60 3.16
CA VAL A 241 30.49 33.53 3.75
C VAL A 241 31.24 34.81 3.41
N VAL A 242 31.60 35.59 4.43
CA VAL A 242 32.52 36.71 4.26
C VAL A 242 33.90 36.12 4.46
N HIS A 243 34.76 36.18 3.44
CA HIS A 243 36.16 35.80 3.62
C HIS A 243 36.72 36.54 4.83
N GLY A 244 37.32 35.79 5.77
CA GLY A 244 38.06 36.39 6.87
C GLY A 244 39.11 37.33 6.30
N LYS A 245 39.25 38.54 6.85
CA LYS A 245 40.40 39.38 6.51
C LYS A 245 41.63 38.65 7.05
N ASP A 246 42.56 38.27 6.17
CA ASP A 246 43.84 37.69 6.58
C ASP A 246 44.48 38.55 7.68
N GLY A 247 45.04 37.90 8.69
CA GLY A 247 45.72 38.58 9.79
C GLY A 247 46.87 39.42 9.26
N LYS A 248 46.82 40.75 9.46
CA LYS A 248 47.96 41.62 9.16
C LYS A 248 49.00 41.48 10.27
N ILE A 249 50.20 40.99 9.93
CA ILE A 249 51.36 41.04 10.83
C ILE A 249 51.70 42.52 11.06
N LYS A 250 51.52 42.99 12.29
CA LYS A 250 51.96 44.32 12.72
C LYS A 250 53.43 44.21 13.11
N TYR A 251 54.32 44.57 12.21
CA TYR A 251 55.76 44.60 12.50
C TYR A 251 56.06 45.75 13.48
N PHE A 252 56.58 45.42 14.66
CA PHE A 252 57.04 46.39 15.68
C PHE A 252 58.52 46.78 15.50
N PHE A 253 59.05 46.68 14.29
CA PHE A 253 60.36 47.21 13.94
C PHE A 253 60.25 48.07 12.68
N SER A 254 60.93 49.20 12.68
CA SER A 254 60.95 50.11 11.53
C SER A 254 61.64 49.44 10.34
N THR A 255 60.91 49.25 9.25
CA THR A 255 61.39 48.75 7.95
C THR A 255 61.79 49.86 6.99
N GLU A 256 62.34 50.97 7.49
CA GLU A 256 63.00 51.95 6.61
C GLU A 256 64.45 51.52 6.40
N VAL A 257 64.70 50.71 5.38
CA VAL A 257 66.04 50.64 4.79
C VAL A 257 66.13 51.76 3.76
N LYS A 258 66.62 52.93 4.18
CA LYS A 258 66.96 54.01 3.24
C LYS A 258 68.23 53.59 2.49
N HIS A 259 68.07 53.02 1.31
CA HIS A 259 69.17 52.94 0.36
C HIS A 259 69.43 54.35 -0.19
N LYS A 260 70.62 54.91 0.08
CA LYS A 260 71.11 56.04 -0.71
C LYS A 260 71.57 55.47 -2.04
N ILE A 261 70.91 55.89 -3.11
CA ILE A 261 71.29 55.59 -4.49
C ILE A 261 72.00 56.85 -4.98
N ASP A 262 73.26 56.73 -5.41
CA ASP A 262 73.94 57.79 -6.15
C ASP A 262 73.46 57.82 -7.61
N GLU A 263 73.57 58.98 -8.26
CA GLU A 263 72.90 59.34 -9.53
C GLU A 263 73.25 58.49 -10.77
N GLU A 264 74.09 57.46 -10.66
CA GLU A 264 74.33 56.46 -11.72
C GLU A 264 73.84 55.04 -11.39
N GLY A 265 72.93 54.90 -10.41
CA GLY A 265 72.04 53.74 -10.33
C GLY A 265 72.69 52.40 -9.97
N LYS A 266 73.86 52.39 -9.32
CA LYS A 266 74.50 51.16 -8.82
C LYS A 266 74.42 51.09 -7.30
N ALA A 267 73.61 50.16 -6.78
CA ALA A 267 73.52 49.87 -5.36
C ALA A 267 74.67 48.93 -4.94
N ASP A 268 75.43 49.31 -3.91
CA ASP A 268 76.51 48.51 -3.35
C ASP A 268 75.96 47.58 -2.25
N TYR A 269 76.09 46.25 -2.43
CA TYR A 269 75.54 45.22 -1.54
C TYR A 269 76.63 44.50 -0.72
N LYS A 270 77.75 45.16 -0.43
CA LYS A 270 78.77 44.57 0.42
C LYS A 270 78.42 44.76 1.90
N GLU A 271 78.22 43.61 2.55
CA GLU A 271 78.13 43.37 4.00
C GLU A 271 76.77 43.64 4.65
N ILE A 272 75.82 42.74 4.40
CA ILE A 272 74.74 42.46 5.36
C ILE A 272 75.13 41.21 6.13
N ASP A 273 75.81 41.39 7.26
CA ASP A 273 76.00 40.36 8.29
C ASP A 273 74.64 40.13 8.97
N LEU A 274 73.78 39.33 8.32
CA LEU A 274 72.39 39.14 8.72
C LEU A 274 72.22 37.91 9.63
N ILE A 275 72.95 37.87 10.74
CA ILE A 275 72.66 36.91 11.82
C ILE A 275 72.58 37.64 13.16
N LYS A 276 71.35 38.00 13.58
CA LYS A 276 71.07 38.28 15.00
C LYS A 276 70.57 37.00 15.65
N ASN A 277 71.43 36.41 16.47
CA ASN A 277 71.05 35.33 17.37
C ASN A 277 70.07 35.86 18.42
N VAL A 278 68.93 35.19 18.59
CA VAL A 278 67.97 35.50 19.64
C VAL A 278 68.21 34.53 20.80
N LYS A 279 68.52 35.06 22.00
CA LYS A 279 68.60 34.23 23.21
C LYS A 279 67.19 33.86 23.67
N LYS A 280 67.05 32.61 24.08
CA LYS A 280 65.82 31.98 24.59
C LYS A 280 65.34 32.63 25.89
#